data_AF-A0A941ZWK2-F1
#
_entry.id   AF-A0A941ZWK2-F1
#
_cell.length_a   1.000
_cell.length_b   1.000
_cell.length_c   1.000
_cell.angle_alpha   90.00
_cell.angle_beta   90.00
_cell.angle_gamma   90.00
#
_symmetry.space_group_name_H-M   'P 1'
#
loop_
_entity.id
_entity.type
_entity.pdbx_description
1 polymer ?
#
loop_
_entity_poly.entity_id
_entity_poly.type
_entity_poly.pdbx_seq_one_letter_code
_entity_poly.pdbx_strand_id
1 'polypeptide(L)'
;MGFFNEWGRFMMAGARAQATWELEVSRVILRDKRRMLLLGLLTLPAILGGIAFADQVGEALPQFLGGKTAYSPAFYSTGIFVASILIGVIAGLITGCIGAGGGFVIAPAMMSAGIKGILAVGTDLFHIFAKAIMGSVIHRKLGNISVPLAVVFLIGAMIGATLGGLINRVLYEINPVLSDAFITVIYAVMLGFLGFYALIDFLRASNIKKKKDFHGAGQGAHGARDEGTEMGNLPQKIQAVKVPPLVKFDHDFTPGGRSISWIFLVLSGAL
;
A
#
# COMPACT_ATOMS: atom_id res chain seq x y z
N MET A 1 -5.17 20.14 -39.71
CA MET A 1 -3.78 19.86 -39.31
C MET A 1 -3.33 20.57 -38.01
N GLY A 2 -3.89 21.73 -37.63
CA GLY A 2 -3.50 22.44 -36.40
C GLY A 2 -3.74 21.67 -35.09
N PHE A 3 -4.85 20.92 -35.00
CA PHE A 3 -5.22 20.16 -33.80
C PHE A 3 -4.14 19.15 -33.35
N PHE A 4 -3.57 18.37 -34.28
CA PHE A 4 -2.52 17.40 -33.93
C PHE A 4 -1.22 18.07 -33.46
N ASN A 5 -0.89 19.24 -34.01
CA ASN A 5 0.29 20.02 -33.59
C ASN A 5 0.07 20.71 -32.24
N GLU A 6 -1.14 21.16 -31.92
CA GLU A 6 -1.50 21.68 -30.60
C GLU A 6 -1.54 20.58 -29.55
N TRP A 7 -2.14 19.44 -29.88
CA TRP A 7 -2.19 18.27 -29.02
C TRP A 7 -0.80 17.72 -28.72
N GLY A 8 0.08 17.63 -29.73
CA GLY A 8 1.48 17.24 -29.54
C GLY A 8 2.27 18.21 -28.65
N ARG A 9 2.04 19.52 -28.80
CA ARG A 9 2.66 20.54 -27.93
C ARG A 9 2.14 20.46 -26.49
N PHE A 10 0.86 20.21 -26.29
CA PHE A 10 0.26 20.02 -24.97
C PHE A 10 0.83 18.78 -24.27
N MET A 11 0.89 17.64 -24.97
CA MET A 11 1.48 16.40 -24.47
C MET A 11 2.97 16.58 -24.10
N MET A 12 3.74 17.26 -24.95
CA MET A 12 5.15 17.58 -24.67
C MET A 12 5.33 18.54 -23.49
N ALA A 13 4.44 19.52 -23.33
CA ALA A 13 4.46 20.42 -22.18
C ALA A 13 4.15 19.67 -20.88
N GLY A 14 3.15 18.78 -20.89
CA GLY A 14 2.82 17.92 -19.76
C GLY A 14 3.96 16.97 -19.38
N ALA A 15 4.56 16.31 -20.37
CA ALA A 15 5.71 15.43 -20.13
C ALA A 15 6.92 16.19 -19.55
N ARG A 16 7.20 17.40 -20.04
CA ARG A 16 8.27 18.25 -19.49
C ARG A 16 7.97 18.70 -18.07
N ALA A 17 6.73 19.12 -17.79
CA ALA A 17 6.32 19.53 -16.45
C ALA A 17 6.43 18.38 -15.45
N GLN A 18 6.00 17.18 -15.83
CA GLN A 18 6.15 15.96 -15.02
C GLN A 18 7.62 15.64 -14.76
N ALA A 19 8.46 15.66 -15.81
CA ALA A 19 9.89 15.39 -15.68
C ALA A 19 10.60 16.43 -14.79
N THR A 20 10.23 17.71 -14.89
CA THR A 20 10.78 18.75 -14.01
C THR A 20 10.33 18.56 -12.57
N TRP A 21 9.06 18.19 -12.34
CA TRP A 21 8.56 17.91 -11.01
C TRP A 21 9.26 16.70 -10.38
N GLU A 22 9.44 15.61 -11.13
CA GLU A 22 10.18 14.43 -10.66
C GLU A 22 11.65 14.77 -10.37
N LEU A 23 12.30 15.58 -11.20
CA LEU A 23 13.66 16.07 -10.95
C LEU A 23 13.75 16.95 -9.71
N GLU A 24 12.74 17.80 -9.47
CA GLU A 24 12.70 18.68 -8.32
C GLU A 24 12.46 17.90 -7.04
N VAL A 25 11.47 17.00 -7.03
CA VAL A 25 11.14 16.11 -5.90
C VAL A 25 12.30 15.15 -5.58
N SER A 26 12.96 14.58 -6.58
CA SER A 26 14.13 13.70 -6.36
C SER A 26 15.35 14.47 -5.83
N ARG A 27 15.55 15.72 -6.27
CA ARG A 27 16.65 16.57 -5.78
C ARG A 27 16.41 17.15 -4.40
N VAL A 28 15.17 17.24 -3.92
CA VAL A 28 14.85 17.79 -2.58
C VAL A 28 15.60 17.03 -1.47
N ILE A 29 15.76 15.72 -1.59
CA ILE A 29 16.49 14.91 -0.59
C ILE A 29 18.00 15.01 -0.79
N LEU A 30 18.48 14.96 -2.04
CA LEU A 30 19.91 14.89 -2.38
C LEU A 30 20.65 16.23 -2.23
N ARG A 31 19.97 17.38 -2.36
CA ARG A 31 20.60 18.71 -2.27
C ARG A 31 20.62 19.29 -0.85
N ASP A 32 19.68 18.90 0.00
CA ASP A 32 19.57 19.43 1.35
C ASP A 32 20.45 18.60 2.30
N LYS A 33 21.60 19.17 2.70
CA LYS A 33 22.55 18.53 3.61
C LYS A 33 21.89 18.07 4.91
N ARG A 34 20.85 18.77 5.41
CA ARG A 34 20.14 18.38 6.65
C ARG A 34 19.27 17.15 6.43
N ARG A 35 18.58 17.07 5.29
CA ARG A 35 17.75 15.89 4.95
C ARG A 35 18.63 14.68 4.67
N MET A 36 19.76 14.87 4.00
CA MET A 36 20.72 13.81 3.75
C MET A 36 21.38 13.30 5.05
N LEU A 37 21.70 14.21 5.98
CA LEU A 37 22.17 13.85 7.34
C LEU A 37 21.10 13.11 8.13
N LEU A 38 19.84 13.56 8.09
CA LEU A 38 18.71 12.87 8.72
C LEU A 38 18.51 11.47 8.16
N LEU A 39 18.66 11.30 6.83
CA LEU A 39 18.57 10.00 6.18
C LEU A 39 19.73 9.09 6.61
N GLY A 40 20.95 9.62 6.64
CA GLY A 40 22.12 8.93 7.20
C GLY A 40 21.95 8.53 8.68
N LEU A 41 21.41 9.44 9.50
CA LEU A 41 21.07 9.18 10.90
C LEU A 41 19.97 8.12 11.04
N LEU A 42 18.99 8.07 10.14
CA LEU A 42 17.95 7.05 10.11
C LEU A 42 18.50 5.67 9.71
N THR A 43 19.52 5.63 8.86
CA THR A 43 20.20 4.38 8.48
C THR A 43 21.19 3.89 9.54
N LEU A 44 21.69 4.78 10.41
CA LEU A 44 22.66 4.45 11.46
C LEU A 44 22.17 3.36 12.43
N PRO A 45 20.94 3.40 12.98
CA PRO A 45 20.39 2.32 13.79
C PRO A 45 20.25 1.00 13.05
N ALA A 46 19.99 1.01 11.74
CA ALA A 46 19.93 -0.21 10.94
C ALA A 46 21.33 -0.82 10.72
N ILE A 47 22.33 0.02 10.48
CA ILE A 47 23.73 -0.39 10.26
C ILE A 47 24.37 -0.82 11.58
N LEU A 48 24.34 0.06 12.60
CA LEU A 48 24.88 -0.22 13.93
C LEU A 48 24.08 -1.32 14.62
N GLY A 49 22.76 -1.36 14.46
CA GLY A 49 21.96 -2.42 15.03
C GLY A 49 22.19 -3.76 14.35
N GLY A 50 22.33 -3.78 13.03
CA GLY A 50 22.70 -4.99 12.29
C GLY A 50 24.08 -5.53 12.70
N ILE A 51 25.05 -4.65 12.99
CA ILE A 51 26.43 -5.03 13.36
C ILE A 51 26.55 -5.35 14.86
N ALA A 52 25.90 -4.59 15.75
CA ALA A 52 26.04 -4.72 17.20
C ALA A 52 25.09 -5.76 17.82
N PHE A 53 23.92 -6.00 17.21
CA PHE A 53 22.91 -6.93 17.77
C PHE A 53 22.94 -8.33 17.17
N ALA A 54 23.85 -8.61 16.21
CA ALA A 54 24.02 -9.92 15.61
C ALA A 54 24.21 -11.02 16.67
N ASP A 55 25.11 -10.83 17.65
CA ASP A 55 25.45 -11.88 18.62
C ASP A 55 24.95 -11.61 20.06
N GLN A 56 25.00 -10.38 20.59
CA GLN A 56 24.96 -10.18 22.05
C GLN A 56 23.56 -9.99 22.70
N VAL A 57 22.50 -9.62 21.99
CA VAL A 57 21.19 -9.31 22.62
C VAL A 57 20.17 -10.45 22.46
N GLY A 58 20.67 -11.69 22.46
CA GLY A 58 19.82 -12.88 22.45
C GLY A 58 19.39 -13.30 23.84
N GLU A 59 20.28 -13.08 24.80
CA GLU A 59 20.15 -13.56 26.17
C GLU A 59 19.53 -12.52 27.10
N ALA A 60 19.54 -11.23 26.73
CA ALA A 60 19.15 -10.12 27.60
C ALA A 60 17.76 -9.50 27.32
N LEU A 61 17.05 -9.95 26.27
CA LEU A 61 15.69 -9.47 25.99
C LEU A 61 14.66 -10.36 26.69
N PRO A 62 13.63 -9.78 27.35
CA PRO A 62 12.52 -10.53 27.91
C PRO A 62 11.91 -11.45 26.83
N GLN A 63 11.69 -12.71 27.17
CA GLN A 63 11.15 -13.75 26.27
C GLN A 63 9.80 -13.36 25.62
N PHE A 64 9.13 -12.34 26.16
CA PHE A 64 7.89 -11.75 25.66
C PHE A 64 8.05 -10.85 24.43
N LEU A 65 9.25 -10.31 24.17
CA LEU A 65 9.55 -9.41 23.04
C LEU A 65 10.05 -10.14 21.78
N GLY A 66 9.92 -11.48 21.72
CA GLY A 66 10.39 -12.28 20.60
C GLY A 66 11.91 -12.38 20.58
N GLY A 67 12.45 -13.20 21.48
CA GLY A 67 13.87 -13.55 21.47
C GLY A 67 14.29 -14.23 20.17
N LYS A 68 15.61 -14.26 19.89
CA LYS A 68 16.25 -14.82 18.67
C LYS A 68 15.82 -16.26 18.33
N THR A 69 15.22 -16.97 19.29
CA THR A 69 14.73 -18.34 19.20
C THR A 69 13.25 -18.46 18.79
N ALA A 70 12.46 -17.38 18.80
CA ALA A 70 11.03 -17.47 18.52
C ALA A 70 10.71 -17.83 17.04
N TYR A 71 11.60 -17.48 16.10
CA TYR A 71 11.38 -17.74 14.67
C TYR A 71 12.60 -18.27 13.88
N SER A 72 13.74 -18.51 14.53
CA SER A 72 14.94 -19.08 13.88
C SER A 72 14.79 -20.59 13.64
N PRO A 73 15.27 -21.15 12.52
CA PRO A 73 16.33 -20.60 11.69
C PRO A 73 15.78 -20.08 10.35
N ALA A 74 15.97 -18.80 10.06
CA ALA A 74 16.29 -18.44 8.70
C ALA A 74 17.78 -18.75 8.56
N PHE A 75 18.17 -19.62 7.63
CA PHE A 75 19.58 -19.79 7.31
C PHE A 75 20.09 -18.43 6.80
N TYR A 76 20.71 -17.62 7.65
CA TYR A 76 21.31 -16.36 7.25
C TYR A 76 22.60 -16.65 6.47
N SER A 77 22.45 -17.09 5.22
CA SER A 77 23.53 -17.12 4.25
C SER A 77 23.69 -15.73 3.66
N THR A 78 24.93 -15.33 3.36
CA THR A 78 25.25 -14.11 2.60
C THR A 78 24.43 -14.04 1.30
N GLY A 79 24.13 -15.19 0.68
CA GLY A 79 23.27 -15.26 -0.51
C GLY A 79 21.83 -14.79 -0.27
N ILE A 80 21.20 -15.21 0.83
CA ILE A 80 19.82 -14.81 1.17
C ILE A 80 19.78 -13.32 1.57
N PHE A 81 20.82 -12.83 2.23
CA PHE A 81 20.95 -11.41 2.55
C PHE A 81 21.03 -10.53 1.28
N VAL A 82 21.91 -10.88 0.33
CA VAL A 82 22.02 -10.15 -0.95
C VAL A 82 20.73 -10.28 -1.76
N ALA A 83 20.11 -11.45 -1.80
CA ALA A 83 18.83 -11.66 -2.47
C ALA A 83 17.72 -10.77 -1.87
N SER A 84 17.67 -10.64 -0.55
CA SER A 84 16.68 -9.81 0.14
C SER A 84 16.86 -8.32 -0.18
N ILE A 85 18.11 -7.84 -0.27
CA ILE A 85 18.41 -6.47 -0.71
C ILE A 85 17.94 -6.25 -2.15
N LEU A 86 18.26 -7.17 -3.06
CA LEU A 86 17.83 -7.07 -4.47
C LEU A 86 16.31 -7.07 -4.59
N ILE A 87 15.61 -7.95 -3.88
CA ILE A 87 14.14 -7.98 -3.83
C ILE A 87 13.61 -6.65 -3.30
N GLY A 88 14.18 -6.11 -2.21
CA GLY A 88 13.78 -4.83 -1.65
C GLY A 88 13.98 -3.65 -2.62
N VAL A 89 15.08 -3.63 -3.37
CA VAL A 89 15.35 -2.59 -4.39
C VAL A 89 14.36 -2.70 -5.55
N ILE A 90 14.18 -3.90 -6.12
CA ILE A 90 13.29 -4.13 -7.25
C ILE A 90 11.84 -3.83 -6.86
N ALA A 91 11.37 -4.38 -5.75
CA ALA A 91 10.03 -4.13 -5.26
C ALA A 91 9.86 -2.65 -4.86
N GLY A 92 10.87 -2.02 -4.27
CA GLY A 92 10.87 -0.59 -3.98
C GLY A 92 10.66 0.26 -5.23
N LEU A 93 11.36 -0.04 -6.32
CA LEU A 93 11.23 0.64 -7.60
C LEU A 93 9.84 0.42 -8.22
N ILE A 94 9.39 -0.84 -8.32
CA ILE A 94 8.06 -1.17 -8.87
C ILE A 94 6.96 -0.43 -8.11
N THR A 95 7.07 -0.37 -6.79
CA THR A 95 6.04 0.20 -5.93
C THR A 95 6.08 1.72 -5.91
N GLY A 96 7.27 2.31 -6.09
CA GLY A 96 7.42 3.74 -6.36
C GLY A 96 6.81 4.13 -7.71
N CYS A 97 7.02 3.34 -8.76
CA CYS A 97 6.49 3.62 -10.10
C CYS A 97 4.96 3.43 -10.20
N ILE A 98 4.43 2.34 -9.63
CA ILE A 98 3.00 2.01 -9.71
C ILE A 98 2.19 2.78 -8.65
N GLY A 99 2.82 3.23 -7.56
CA GLY A 99 2.13 3.85 -6.43
C GLY A 99 1.26 2.88 -5.62
N ALA A 100 1.21 1.60 -6.00
CA ALA A 100 0.55 0.56 -5.24
C ALA A 100 1.44 0.15 -4.05
N GLY A 101 0.85 0.03 -2.86
CA GLY A 101 1.53 -0.13 -1.55
C GLY A 101 2.47 -1.32 -1.34
N GLY A 102 2.88 -2.02 -2.39
CA GLY A 102 4.07 -2.89 -2.45
C GLY A 102 4.10 -4.20 -1.71
N GLY A 103 3.24 -4.39 -0.71
CA GLY A 103 3.22 -5.63 0.04
C GLY A 103 2.90 -6.88 -0.76
N PHE A 104 2.16 -6.70 -1.85
CA PHE A 104 1.80 -7.79 -2.74
C PHE A 104 2.99 -8.43 -3.47
N VAL A 105 4.13 -7.76 -3.59
CA VAL A 105 5.32 -8.30 -4.28
C VAL A 105 6.35 -8.82 -3.29
N ILE A 106 6.58 -8.09 -2.20
CA ILE A 106 7.72 -8.32 -1.30
C ILE A 106 7.57 -9.65 -0.56
N ALA A 107 6.43 -9.89 0.09
CA ALA A 107 6.24 -11.09 0.88
C ALA A 107 6.33 -12.39 0.04
N PRO A 108 5.63 -12.52 -1.12
CA PRO A 108 5.79 -13.69 -1.98
C PRO A 108 7.19 -13.86 -2.57
N ALA A 109 7.88 -12.76 -2.93
CA ALA A 109 9.25 -12.81 -3.45
C ALA A 109 10.25 -13.29 -2.38
N MET A 110 10.11 -12.81 -1.14
CA MET A 110 10.93 -13.26 -0.01
C MET A 110 10.68 -14.74 0.31
N MET A 111 9.42 -15.17 0.29
CA MET A 111 9.06 -16.59 0.49
C MET A 111 9.63 -17.48 -0.62
N SER A 112 9.59 -17.02 -1.87
CA SER A 112 10.20 -17.72 -3.01
C SER A 112 11.73 -17.82 -2.91
N ALA A 113 12.37 -16.86 -2.23
CA ALA A 113 13.81 -16.91 -1.91
C ALA A 113 14.15 -17.84 -0.73
N GLY A 114 13.17 -18.53 -0.15
CA GLY A 114 13.34 -19.48 0.96
C GLY A 114 13.22 -18.87 2.35
N ILE A 115 12.73 -17.63 2.47
CA ILE A 115 12.48 -16.98 3.76
C ILE A 115 11.12 -17.44 4.30
N LYS A 116 11.08 -17.86 5.57
CA LYS A 116 9.82 -18.25 6.23
C LYS A 116 8.76 -17.15 6.09
N GLY A 117 7.53 -17.54 5.80
CA GLY A 117 6.41 -16.63 5.53
C GLY A 117 6.15 -15.67 6.69
N ILE A 118 6.25 -16.13 7.93
CA ILE A 118 6.06 -15.27 9.11
C ILE A 118 7.08 -14.11 9.18
N LEU A 119 8.33 -14.35 8.76
CA LEU A 119 9.38 -13.33 8.71
C LEU A 119 9.18 -12.39 7.50
N ALA A 120 8.78 -12.95 6.36
CA ALA A 120 8.48 -12.19 5.15
C ALA A 120 7.33 -11.20 5.38
N VAL A 121 6.21 -11.66 5.97
CA VAL A 121 5.04 -10.83 6.27
C VAL A 121 5.37 -9.75 7.31
N GLY A 122 6.13 -10.08 8.36
CA GLY A 122 6.55 -9.09 9.36
C GLY A 122 7.45 -7.99 8.77
N THR A 123 8.39 -8.38 7.92
CA THR A 123 9.29 -7.43 7.22
C THR A 123 8.51 -6.49 6.31
N ASP A 124 7.55 -7.05 5.56
CA ASP A 124 6.73 -6.28 4.64
C ASP A 124 5.80 -5.28 5.37
N LEU A 125 5.19 -5.70 6.49
CA LEU A 125 4.38 -4.80 7.32
C LEU A 125 5.18 -3.59 7.82
N PHE A 126 6.43 -3.79 8.25
CA PHE A 126 7.30 -2.70 8.68
C PHE A 126 7.63 -1.74 7.52
N HIS A 127 7.85 -2.29 6.33
CA HIS A 127 8.10 -1.51 5.12
C HIS A 127 6.88 -0.67 4.71
N ILE A 128 5.67 -1.24 4.73
CA ILE A 128 4.42 -0.51 4.45
C ILE A 128 4.18 0.56 5.51
N PHE A 129 4.40 0.25 6.78
CA PHE A 129 4.24 1.20 7.88
C PHE A 129 5.05 2.49 7.67
N ALA A 130 6.32 2.37 7.30
CA ALA A 130 7.16 3.53 7.02
C ALA A 130 6.60 4.40 5.87
N LYS A 131 6.11 3.77 4.80
CA LYS A 131 5.47 4.48 3.67
C LYS A 131 4.15 5.14 4.08
N ALA A 132 3.35 4.45 4.89
CA ALA A 132 2.07 4.94 5.38
C ALA A 132 2.22 6.21 6.23
N ILE A 133 3.26 6.31 7.07
CA ILE A 133 3.57 7.54 7.82
C ILE A 133 3.80 8.71 6.87
N MET A 134 4.69 8.53 5.89
CA MET A 134 5.01 9.59 4.93
C MET A 134 3.77 10.00 4.12
N GLY A 135 3.02 9.02 3.60
CA GLY A 135 1.78 9.26 2.86
C GLY A 135 0.74 9.99 3.70
N SER A 136 0.54 9.59 4.95
CA SER A 136 -0.40 10.21 5.88
C SER A 136 -0.02 11.66 6.20
N VAL A 137 1.27 11.95 6.41
CA VAL A 137 1.72 13.33 6.68
C VAL A 137 1.46 14.25 5.49
N ILE A 138 1.73 13.78 4.27
CA ILE A 138 1.51 14.57 3.04
C ILE A 138 0.01 14.82 2.83
N HIS A 139 -0.81 13.78 2.87
CA HIS A 139 -2.27 13.92 2.68
C HIS A 139 -2.92 14.74 3.80
N ARG A 140 -2.38 14.70 5.03
CA ARG A 140 -2.82 15.57 6.13
C ARG A 140 -2.58 17.04 5.81
N LYS A 141 -1.42 17.38 5.23
CA LYS A 141 -1.10 18.76 4.82
C LYS A 141 -1.98 19.25 3.67
N LEU A 142 -2.46 18.34 2.83
CA LEU A 142 -3.38 18.65 1.72
C LEU A 142 -4.85 18.76 2.16
N GLY A 143 -5.18 18.47 3.42
CA GLY A 143 -6.56 18.51 3.92
C GLY A 143 -7.41 17.29 3.53
N ASN A 144 -6.82 16.26 2.93
CA ASN A 144 -7.52 15.06 2.43
C ASN A 144 -7.83 14.00 3.50
N ILE A 145 -7.50 14.21 4.79
CA ILE A 145 -7.66 13.19 5.83
C ILE A 145 -8.83 13.49 6.75
N SER A 146 -9.82 12.61 6.76
CA SER A 146 -10.89 12.57 7.75
C SER A 146 -10.46 11.77 8.99
N VAL A 147 -9.99 12.46 10.03
CA VAL A 147 -9.53 11.84 11.29
C VAL A 147 -10.58 10.92 11.93
N PRO A 148 -11.88 11.28 12.00
CA PRO A 148 -12.90 10.40 12.56
C PRO A 148 -13.02 9.07 11.80
N LEU A 149 -12.89 9.10 10.48
CA LEU A 149 -12.96 7.90 9.64
C LEU A 149 -11.74 7.00 9.89
N ALA A 150 -10.55 7.61 9.95
CA ALA A 150 -9.31 6.89 10.23
C ALA A 150 -9.34 6.18 11.59
N VAL A 151 -9.87 6.83 12.64
CA VAL A 151 -9.96 6.25 13.99
C VAL A 151 -10.89 5.04 14.02
N VAL A 152 -12.06 5.14 13.40
CA VAL A 152 -13.03 4.03 13.39
C VAL A 152 -12.53 2.86 12.54
N PHE A 153 -11.87 3.15 11.42
CA PHE A 153 -11.23 2.14 10.59
C PHE A 153 -10.10 1.41 11.36
N LEU A 154 -9.31 2.15 12.15
CA LEU A 154 -8.23 1.59 12.97
C LEU A 154 -8.74 0.54 13.96
N ILE A 155 -9.93 0.71 14.53
CA ILE A 155 -10.52 -0.28 15.45
C ILE A 155 -10.72 -1.62 14.74
N GLY A 156 -11.29 -1.59 13.53
CA GLY A 156 -11.41 -2.78 12.69
C GLY A 156 -10.06 -3.41 12.36
N ALA A 157 -9.13 -2.58 11.88
CA ALA A 157 -7.78 -3.01 11.50
C ALA A 157 -7.02 -3.68 12.66
N MET A 158 -7.13 -3.17 13.89
CA MET A 158 -6.50 -3.80 15.05
C MET A 158 -7.10 -5.18 15.34
N ILE A 159 -8.43 -5.34 15.24
CA ILE A 159 -9.10 -6.62 15.45
C ILE A 159 -8.65 -7.61 14.37
N GLY A 160 -8.72 -7.22 13.10
CA GLY A 160 -8.33 -8.05 11.96
C GLY A 160 -6.86 -8.49 12.03
N ALA A 161 -5.95 -7.53 12.23
CA ALA A 161 -4.52 -7.81 12.32
C ALA A 161 -4.16 -8.72 13.51
N THR A 162 -4.80 -8.51 14.66
CA THR A 162 -4.56 -9.33 15.86
C THR A 162 -5.08 -10.74 15.65
N LEU A 163 -6.30 -10.91 15.13
CA LEU A 163 -6.88 -12.23 14.86
C LEU A 163 -6.08 -12.99 13.78
N GLY A 164 -5.72 -12.32 12.68
CA GLY A 164 -4.88 -12.91 11.64
C GLY A 164 -3.50 -13.34 12.15
N GLY A 165 -2.88 -12.50 12.99
CA GLY A 165 -1.61 -12.81 13.64
C GLY A 165 -1.71 -14.00 14.61
N LEU A 166 -2.78 -14.06 15.41
CA LEU A 166 -3.04 -15.17 16.33
C LEU A 166 -3.25 -16.49 15.59
N ILE A 167 -4.08 -16.49 14.53
CA ILE A 167 -4.32 -17.68 13.69
C ILE A 167 -3.00 -18.16 13.09
N ASN A 168 -2.22 -17.26 12.51
CA ASN A 168 -0.95 -17.59 11.88
C ASN A 168 0.06 -18.14 12.90
N ARG A 169 0.13 -17.54 14.09
CA ARG A 169 0.98 -18.03 15.18
C ARG A 169 0.61 -19.44 15.61
N VAL A 170 -0.68 -19.74 15.79
CA VAL A 170 -1.14 -21.10 16.13
C VAL A 170 -0.76 -22.08 15.03
N LEU A 171 -0.95 -21.72 13.76
CA LEU A 171 -0.53 -22.56 12.62
C LEU A 171 0.98 -22.80 12.62
N TYR A 172 1.77 -21.78 12.93
CA TYR A 172 3.23 -21.87 13.00
C TYR A 172 3.70 -22.77 14.14
N GLU A 173 3.07 -22.68 15.32
CA GLU A 173 3.36 -23.53 16.48
C GLU A 173 3.00 -25.00 16.22
N ILE A 174 1.96 -25.28 15.42
CA ILE A 174 1.61 -26.63 14.97
C ILE A 174 2.62 -27.14 13.94
N ASN A 175 2.83 -26.39 12.85
CA ASN A 175 3.77 -26.73 11.80
C ASN A 175 4.17 -25.48 10.99
N PRO A 176 5.46 -25.11 10.94
CA PRO A 176 5.91 -23.96 10.15
C PRO A 176 5.53 -24.02 8.66
N VAL A 177 5.52 -25.22 8.05
CA VAL A 177 5.13 -25.41 6.65
C VAL A 177 3.64 -25.10 6.44
N LEU A 178 2.80 -25.40 7.44
CA LEU A 178 1.37 -25.09 7.39
C LEU A 178 1.12 -23.58 7.45
N SER A 179 1.87 -22.85 8.27
CA SER A 179 1.85 -21.37 8.30
C SER A 179 2.28 -20.78 6.96
N ASP A 180 3.38 -21.25 6.38
CA ASP A 180 3.86 -20.78 5.07
C ASP A 180 2.84 -21.08 3.95
N ALA A 181 2.25 -22.27 3.96
CA ALA A 181 1.19 -22.64 3.01
C ALA A 181 -0.05 -21.75 3.19
N PHE A 182 -0.48 -21.51 4.43
CA PHE A 182 -1.63 -20.66 4.73
C PHE A 182 -1.43 -19.22 4.23
N ILE A 183 -0.28 -18.62 4.53
CA ILE A 183 0.09 -17.28 4.03
C ILE A 183 0.07 -17.27 2.51
N THR A 184 0.75 -18.24 1.87
CA THR A 184 0.85 -18.30 0.40
C THR A 184 -0.53 -18.43 -0.25
N VAL A 185 -1.42 -19.26 0.29
CA VAL A 185 -2.78 -19.44 -0.22
C VAL A 185 -3.59 -18.15 -0.09
N ILE A 186 -3.54 -17.47 1.06
CA ILE A 186 -4.24 -16.19 1.24
C ILE A 186 -3.71 -15.15 0.25
N TYR A 187 -2.39 -15.02 0.11
CA TYR A 187 -1.80 -14.11 -0.87
C TYR A 187 -2.22 -14.47 -2.30
N ALA A 188 -2.15 -15.74 -2.68
CA ALA A 188 -2.55 -16.18 -4.02
C ALA A 188 -4.01 -15.87 -4.32
N VAL A 189 -4.91 -16.10 -3.36
CA VAL A 189 -6.34 -15.79 -3.51
C VAL A 189 -6.57 -14.27 -3.57
N MET A 190 -5.99 -13.48 -2.67
CA MET A 190 -6.16 -12.03 -2.65
C MET A 190 -5.59 -11.37 -3.92
N LEU A 191 -4.36 -11.74 -4.30
CA LEU A 191 -3.71 -11.18 -5.48
C LEU A 191 -4.34 -11.68 -6.78
N GLY A 192 -4.78 -12.93 -6.82
CA GLY A 192 -5.56 -13.46 -7.92
C GLY A 192 -6.87 -12.68 -8.10
N PHE A 193 -7.60 -12.43 -7.01
CA PHE A 193 -8.83 -11.63 -7.03
C PHE A 193 -8.57 -10.19 -7.46
N LEU A 194 -7.59 -9.50 -6.86
CA LEU A 194 -7.23 -8.12 -7.20
C LEU A 194 -6.75 -7.99 -8.65
N GLY A 195 -5.90 -8.92 -9.11
CA GLY A 195 -5.41 -8.94 -10.49
C GLY A 195 -6.52 -9.19 -11.50
N PHE A 196 -7.41 -10.14 -11.22
CA PHE A 196 -8.56 -10.42 -12.07
C PHE A 196 -9.56 -9.26 -12.08
N TYR A 197 -9.82 -8.64 -10.92
CA TYR A 197 -10.66 -7.46 -10.81
C TYR A 197 -10.10 -6.29 -11.62
N ALA A 198 -8.81 -5.98 -11.48
CA ALA A 198 -8.14 -4.92 -12.23
C ALA A 198 -8.14 -5.20 -13.74
N LEU A 199 -7.98 -6.47 -14.15
CA LEU A 199 -8.06 -6.87 -15.56
C LEU A 199 -9.48 -6.67 -16.11
N ILE A 200 -10.52 -7.07 -15.38
CA ILE A 200 -11.91 -6.83 -15.77
C ILE A 200 -12.18 -5.33 -15.89
N ASP A 201 -11.69 -4.55 -14.93
CA ASP A 201 -11.89 -3.10 -14.93
C ASP A 201 -11.21 -2.45 -16.14
N PHE A 202 -9.96 -2.83 -16.44
CA PHE A 202 -9.24 -2.40 -17.63
C PHE A 202 -9.96 -2.81 -18.94
N LEU A 203 -10.46 -4.05 -19.02
CA LEU A 203 -11.22 -4.53 -20.19
C LEU A 203 -12.56 -3.79 -20.35
N ARG A 204 -13.24 -3.45 -19.26
CA ARG A 204 -14.47 -2.63 -19.30
C ARG A 204 -14.15 -1.20 -19.75
N ALA A 205 -13.12 -0.58 -19.19
CA ALA A 205 -12.69 0.77 -19.54
C ALA A 205 -12.25 0.87 -21.02
N SER A 206 -11.47 -0.11 -21.50
CA SER A 206 -11.02 -0.17 -22.89
C SER A 206 -12.16 -0.37 -23.88
N ASN A 207 -13.17 -1.19 -23.54
CA ASN A 207 -14.38 -1.35 -24.35
C ASN A 207 -15.26 -0.08 -24.38
N ILE A 208 -15.35 0.67 -23.28
CA ILE A 208 -16.05 1.97 -23.24
C ILE A 208 -15.35 2.97 -24.16
N LYS A 209 -14.02 3.04 -24.11
CA LYS A 209 -13.22 3.92 -24.98
C LYS A 209 -13.41 3.55 -26.46
N LYS A 210 -13.35 2.26 -26.80
CA LYS A 210 -13.58 1.75 -28.16
C LYS A 210 -15.00 2.02 -28.68
N LYS A 211 -16.01 1.95 -27.81
CA LYS A 211 -17.42 2.29 -28.15
C LYS A 211 -17.62 3.80 -28.32
N LYS A 212 -16.89 4.63 -27.59
CA LYS A 212 -16.90 6.10 -27.71
C LYS A 212 -16.23 6.54 -29.01
N ASP A 213 -15.13 5.88 -29.41
CA ASP A 213 -14.44 6.12 -30.67
C ASP A 213 -15.26 5.62 -31.89
N PHE A 214 -16.07 4.57 -31.74
CA PHE A 214 -16.92 4.02 -32.80
C PHE A 214 -18.22 4.80 -33.05
N HIS A 215 -18.76 5.51 -32.05
CA HIS A 215 -20.02 6.28 -32.16
C HIS A 215 -19.84 7.82 -32.03
N GLY A 216 -18.60 8.34 -32.04
CA GLY A 216 -18.31 9.70 -31.56
C GLY A 216 -17.58 10.63 -32.53
N ALA A 217 -17.76 10.53 -33.85
CA ALA A 217 -17.42 11.62 -34.76
C ALA A 217 -18.57 12.66 -34.78
N GLY A 218 -18.73 13.38 -33.67
CA GLY A 218 -19.66 14.51 -33.58
C GLY A 218 -20.59 14.46 -32.38
N GLN A 219 -20.08 14.81 -31.19
CA GLN A 219 -20.78 15.64 -30.20
C GLN A 219 -19.90 15.87 -28.98
N GLY A 220 -19.64 17.16 -28.69
CA GLY A 220 -19.43 17.76 -27.37
C GLY A 220 -18.45 17.09 -26.39
N ALA A 221 -17.32 17.75 -26.16
CA ALA A 221 -16.34 17.44 -25.12
C ALA A 221 -16.80 17.75 -23.67
N HIS A 222 -18.11 17.66 -23.37
CA HIS A 222 -18.66 17.83 -22.02
C HIS A 222 -19.64 16.69 -21.71
N GLY A 223 -19.10 15.65 -21.09
CA GLY A 223 -19.84 14.47 -20.65
C GLY A 223 -18.88 13.41 -20.10
N ALA A 224 -17.76 13.85 -19.53
CA ALA A 224 -17.00 12.99 -18.64
C ALA A 224 -17.84 12.87 -17.37
N ARG A 225 -18.16 11.64 -16.97
CA ARG A 225 -18.54 11.38 -15.59
C ARG A 225 -17.48 12.04 -14.74
N ASP A 226 -17.86 13.03 -13.93
CA ASP A 226 -16.96 13.61 -12.94
C ASP A 226 -16.65 12.49 -11.94
N GLU A 227 -15.51 11.83 -12.12
CA GLU A 227 -14.99 10.81 -11.20
C GLU A 227 -14.81 11.46 -9.83
N GLY A 228 -15.83 11.30 -8.98
CA GLY A 228 -15.86 11.87 -7.62
C GLY A 228 -17.23 12.37 -7.18
N THR A 229 -18.09 12.82 -8.10
CA THR A 229 -19.39 13.42 -7.75
C THR A 229 -20.54 12.41 -7.83
N GLU A 230 -20.53 11.49 -8.80
CA GLU A 230 -21.58 10.48 -8.96
C GLU A 230 -21.22 9.17 -8.25
N MET A 231 -21.98 8.84 -7.19
CA MET A 231 -21.88 7.55 -6.52
C MET A 231 -22.43 6.43 -7.40
N GLY A 232 -21.65 5.35 -7.60
CA GLY A 232 -22.17 4.12 -8.20
C GLY A 232 -23.26 3.45 -7.36
N ASN A 233 -23.99 2.49 -7.95
CA ASN A 233 -25.12 1.81 -7.32
C ASN A 233 -24.76 1.11 -5.98
N LEU A 234 -23.53 0.64 -5.83
CA LEU A 234 -23.07 -0.04 -4.62
C LEU A 234 -22.77 0.96 -3.47
N PRO A 235 -21.97 2.03 -3.68
CA PRO A 235 -21.82 3.10 -2.70
C PRO A 235 -23.15 3.71 -2.22
N GLN A 236 -24.12 3.93 -3.13
CA GLN A 236 -25.44 4.46 -2.77
C GLN A 236 -26.21 3.50 -1.83
N LYS A 237 -26.17 2.19 -2.10
CA LYS A 237 -26.81 1.18 -1.25
C LYS A 237 -26.17 1.09 0.13
N ILE A 238 -24.85 1.20 0.23
CA ILE A 238 -24.12 1.19 1.51
C ILE A 238 -24.42 2.47 2.31
N GLN A 239 -24.45 3.63 1.65
CA GLN A 239 -24.81 4.90 2.30
C GLN A 239 -26.29 5.00 2.68
N ALA A 240 -27.18 4.25 2.02
CA ALA A 240 -28.59 4.18 2.40
C ALA A 240 -28.79 3.47 3.75
N VAL A 241 -27.86 2.61 4.16
CA VAL A 241 -27.91 1.91 5.46
C VAL A 241 -27.41 2.83 6.57
N LYS A 242 -28.34 3.58 7.16
CA LYS A 242 -28.09 4.53 8.26
C LYS A 242 -28.20 3.86 9.63
N VAL A 243 -27.34 2.90 9.92
CA VAL A 243 -27.28 2.31 11.28
C VAL A 243 -26.37 3.19 12.14
N PRO A 244 -26.85 3.79 13.24
CA PRO A 244 -26.03 4.59 14.15
C PRO A 244 -25.05 3.69 14.93
N PRO A 245 -23.84 4.16 15.27
CA PRO A 245 -23.28 5.50 15.04
C PRO A 245 -22.78 5.73 13.60
N LEU A 246 -22.86 6.99 13.14
CA LEU A 246 -22.52 7.43 11.78
C LEU A 246 -21.30 8.35 11.82
N VAL A 247 -20.30 8.07 10.98
CA VAL A 247 -19.18 9.00 10.73
C VAL A 247 -19.58 9.92 9.58
N LYS A 248 -19.49 11.23 9.78
CA LYS A 248 -19.67 12.22 8.71
C LYS A 248 -18.31 12.67 8.17
N PHE A 249 -18.21 12.86 6.87
CA PHE A 249 -16.98 13.24 6.15
C PHE A 249 -17.31 14.00 4.86
N ASP A 250 -16.30 14.57 4.20
CA ASP A 250 -16.40 15.31 2.92
C ASP A 250 -17.40 16.49 2.90
N HIS A 251 -17.51 17.20 4.02
CA HIS A 251 -18.34 18.41 4.10
C HIS A 251 -17.83 19.55 3.20
N ASP A 252 -16.52 19.59 2.95
CA ASP A 252 -15.88 20.63 2.13
C ASP A 252 -15.97 20.34 0.62
N PHE A 253 -16.24 19.09 0.23
CA PHE A 253 -16.20 18.64 -1.17
C PHE A 253 -17.58 18.31 -1.77
N THR A 254 -18.60 18.05 -0.96
CA THR A 254 -19.95 17.72 -1.46
C THR A 254 -21.05 18.47 -0.72
N PRO A 255 -22.02 19.11 -1.41
CA PRO A 255 -23.15 19.77 -0.76
C PRO A 255 -23.95 18.76 0.07
N GLY A 256 -23.98 18.93 1.39
CA GLY A 256 -24.68 18.04 2.34
C GLY A 256 -23.78 17.03 3.08
N GLY A 257 -22.51 16.86 2.67
CA GLY A 257 -21.57 15.91 3.26
C GLY A 257 -21.96 14.44 3.07
N ARG A 258 -21.01 13.53 3.27
CA ARG A 258 -21.23 12.07 3.20
C ARG A 258 -21.26 11.49 4.61
N SER A 259 -21.99 10.39 4.78
CA SER A 259 -21.99 9.63 6.03
C SER A 259 -21.92 8.13 5.79
N ILE A 260 -21.23 7.43 6.67
CA ILE A 260 -21.10 5.97 6.65
C ILE A 260 -21.28 5.41 8.06
N SER A 261 -21.95 4.27 8.18
CA SER A 261 -22.11 3.58 9.46
C SER A 261 -20.77 3.01 9.93
N TRP A 262 -20.52 3.07 11.24
CA TRP A 262 -19.34 2.49 11.85
C TRP A 262 -19.20 1.00 11.57
N ILE A 263 -20.31 0.26 11.50
CA ILE A 263 -20.28 -1.21 11.32
C ILE A 263 -19.59 -1.58 10.01
N PHE A 264 -19.94 -0.90 8.91
CA PHE A 264 -19.28 -1.15 7.62
C PHE A 264 -17.82 -0.74 7.65
N LEU A 265 -17.49 0.34 8.36
CA LEU A 265 -16.12 0.81 8.43
C LEU A 265 -15.23 -0.11 9.27
N VAL A 266 -15.72 -0.57 10.43
CA VAL A 266 -15.02 -1.53 11.29
C VAL A 266 -14.89 -2.88 10.59
N LEU A 267 -15.95 -3.38 9.93
CA LEU A 267 -15.87 -4.61 9.15
C LEU A 267 -14.88 -4.48 7.99
N SER A 268 -14.86 -3.34 7.29
CA SER A 268 -13.91 -3.10 6.20
C SER A 268 -12.47 -2.98 6.69
N GLY A 269 -12.25 -2.52 7.93
CA GLY A 269 -10.92 -2.49 8.53
C GLY A 269 -10.48 -3.86 9.02
N ALA A 270 -11.40 -4.69 9.49
CA ALA A 270 -11.10 -6.01 10.06
C ALA A 270 -10.86 -7.11 9.02
N LEU A 271 -11.29 -6.89 7.78
CA LEU A 271 -11.23 -7.84 6.67
C LEU A 271 -10.04 -7.55 5.75
#